data_AF-A0A941USR2-F1
#
_entry.id   AF-A0A941USR2-F1
#
_cell.length_a   1.000
_cell.length_b   1.000
_cell.length_c   1.000
_cell.angle_alpha   90.00
_cell.angle_beta   90.00
_cell.angle_gamma   90.00
#
_symmetry.space_group_name_H-M   'P 1'
#
loop_
_entity.id
_entity.type
_entity.pdbx_description
1 polymer ?
#
loop_
_entity_poly.entity_id
_entity_poly.type
_entity_poly.pdbx_seq_one_letter_code
_entity_poly.pdbx_strand_id
1 'polypeptide(L)'
;VDDKLNVLGRLEGVHRFNDTGAAVSGDVAGLYGFNLPGQTYKRNWLRAAIGFEGKVGAGTASMMLNGSTQSDGTKYWVAANYRYDF
;
A
#
# COMPACT_ATOMS: atom_id res chain seq x y z
N VAL A 1 -6.57 -4.30 35.91
CA VAL A 1 -6.55 -3.70 34.57
C VAL A 1 -5.27 -4.18 33.91
N ASP A 2 -5.36 -5.21 33.08
CA ASP A 2 -4.21 -5.75 32.33
C ASP A 2 -4.23 -5.05 30.97
N ASP A 3 -3.75 -3.81 30.92
CA ASP A 3 -3.68 -3.02 29.68
C ASP A 3 -2.49 -3.52 28.85
N LYS A 4 -2.67 -4.65 28.18
CA LYS A 4 -1.65 -5.21 27.29
C LYS A 4 -1.57 -4.39 26.01
N LEU A 5 -0.46 -3.67 25.90
CA LEU A 5 0.01 -3.10 24.64
C LEU A 5 0.72 -4.21 23.84
N ASN A 6 0.19 -4.53 22.67
CA ASN A 6 0.79 -5.47 21.73
C ASN A 6 1.63 -4.70 20.72
N VAL A 7 2.86 -5.15 20.48
CA VAL A 7 3.71 -4.64 19.40
C VAL A 7 3.57 -5.55 18.19
N LEU A 8 3.36 -4.95 17.03
CA LEU A 8 3.12 -5.64 15.77
C LEU A 8 4.26 -5.33 14.79
N GLY A 9 4.76 -6.37 14.12
CA GLY A 9 5.73 -6.27 13.04
C GLY A 9 5.28 -7.10 11.84
N ARG A 10 5.51 -6.58 10.62
CA ARG A 10 5.15 -7.28 9.38
C ARG A 10 6.20 -7.05 8.30
N LEU A 11 6.57 -8.12 7.59
CA LEU A 11 7.43 -8.08 6.41
C LEU A 11 6.75 -8.86 5.27
N GLU A 12 6.71 -8.28 4.08
CA GLU A 12 6.05 -8.88 2.91
C GLU A 12 6.89 -8.68 1.64
N GLY A 13 7.14 -9.78 0.93
CA GLY A 13 7.69 -9.75 -0.44
C GLY A 13 6.56 -9.78 -1.46
N VAL A 14 6.67 -8.97 -2.52
CA VAL A 14 5.61 -8.84 -3.53
C VAL A 14 6.18 -9.04 -4.92
N HIS A 15 5.45 -9.81 -5.73
CA HIS A 15 5.75 -10.07 -7.12
C HIS A 15 4.56 -9.65 -8.00
N ARG A 16 4.80 -8.77 -8.97
CA ARG A 16 3.86 -8.43 -10.05
C ARG A 16 4.25 -9.20 -11.31
N PHE A 17 3.30 -9.97 -11.82
CA PHE A 17 3.53 -10.82 -12.98
C PHE A 17 3.81 -10.02 -14.26
N ASN A 18 3.05 -8.96 -14.51
CA ASN A 18 3.25 -8.08 -15.67
C ASN A 18 4.27 -6.98 -15.36
N ASP A 19 5.16 -6.74 -16.31
CA ASP A 19 6.22 -5.73 -16.24
C ASP A 19 5.86 -4.41 -16.94
N THR A 20 4.71 -4.37 -17.63
CA THR A 20 4.29 -3.22 -18.43
C THR A 20 2.81 -2.92 -18.19
N GLY A 21 2.48 -1.63 -18.08
CA GLY A 21 1.11 -1.14 -18.00
C GLY A 21 0.36 -1.24 -19.32
N ALA A 22 -0.91 -0.87 -19.29
CA ALA A 22 -1.71 -0.78 -20.51
C ALA A 22 -1.15 0.32 -21.42
N ALA A 23 -1.02 0.02 -22.72
CA ALA A 23 -0.73 1.02 -23.73
C ALA A 23 -1.95 1.92 -23.95
N VAL A 24 -1.70 3.16 -24.35
CA VAL A 24 -2.75 4.14 -24.66
C VAL A 24 -2.62 4.54 -26.12
N SER A 25 -3.64 4.25 -26.91
CA SER A 25 -3.74 4.68 -28.30
C SER A 25 -4.94 5.61 -28.50
N GLY A 26 -4.87 6.45 -29.53
CA GLY A 26 -5.93 7.39 -29.88
C GLY A 26 -5.67 8.07 -31.20
N ASP A 27 -6.60 8.93 -31.61
CA ASP A 27 -6.50 9.72 -32.83
C ASP A 27 -6.72 11.19 -32.52
N VAL A 28 -5.85 12.05 -33.07
CA VAL A 28 -6.09 13.48 -33.11
C VAL A 28 -6.89 13.73 -34.37
N ALA A 29 -8.20 13.95 -34.19
CA ALA A 29 -9.19 14.00 -35.27
C ALA A 29 -8.70 14.77 -36.51
N GLY A 30 -8.41 14.02 -37.58
CA GLY A 30 -8.03 14.56 -38.89
C GLY A 30 -6.55 14.96 -39.05
N LEU A 31 -5.70 14.69 -38.05
CA LEU A 31 -4.26 15.00 -38.09
C LEU A 31 -3.40 13.73 -38.08
N TYR A 32 -3.44 12.95 -37.00
CA TYR A 32 -2.68 11.69 -36.88
C TYR A 32 -3.12 10.86 -35.68
N GLY A 33 -2.92 9.54 -35.81
CA GLY A 33 -3.03 8.59 -34.70
C GLY A 33 -1.79 8.60 -33.81
N PHE A 34 -1.97 8.32 -32.51
CA PHE A 34 -0.89 8.10 -31.57
C PHE A 34 -1.02 6.74 -30.86
N ASN A 35 0.13 6.18 -30.49
CA ASN A 35 0.21 4.98 -29.67
C ASN A 35 1.36 5.15 -28.66
N LEU A 36 1.01 5.23 -27.38
CA LEU A 36 1.94 5.40 -26.27
C LEU A 36 2.10 4.06 -25.55
N PRO A 37 3.32 3.52 -25.43
CA PRO A 37 3.54 2.28 -24.68
C PRO A 37 3.18 2.49 -23.21
N GLY A 38 2.72 1.41 -22.56
CA GLY A 38 2.44 1.43 -21.14
C GLY A 38 3.70 1.62 -20.30
N GLN A 39 3.53 2.15 -19.09
CA GLN A 39 4.65 2.38 -18.18
C GLN A 39 5.31 1.04 -17.78
N THR A 40 6.65 0.98 -17.79
CA THR A 40 7.38 -0.16 -17.23
C THR A 40 7.32 -0.16 -15.71
N TYR A 41 7.03 -1.32 -15.13
CA TYR A 41 6.89 -1.52 -13.69
C TYR A 41 8.06 -2.31 -13.11
N LYS A 42 8.45 -1.95 -11.88
CA LYS A 42 9.25 -2.87 -11.06
C LYS A 42 8.38 -4.03 -10.62
N ARG A 43 8.82 -5.24 -10.93
CA ARG A 43 8.07 -6.47 -10.65
C ARG A 43 8.18 -6.95 -9.21
N ASN A 44 9.27 -6.61 -8.52
CA ASN A 44 9.54 -7.12 -7.18
C ASN A 44 9.74 -5.97 -6.22
N TRP A 45 9.12 -6.05 -5.05
CA TRP A 45 9.35 -5.11 -3.97
C TRP A 45 9.08 -5.71 -2.61
N LEU A 46 9.54 -5.00 -1.59
CA LEU A 46 9.38 -5.34 -0.19
C LEU A 46 8.49 -4.31 0.49
N ARG A 47 7.69 -4.78 1.45
CA ARG A 47 6.97 -3.95 2.41
C ARG A 47 7.37 -4.35 3.82
N ALA A 48 7.51 -3.35 4.67
CA ALA A 48 7.75 -3.52 6.10
C ALA A 48 6.76 -2.65 6.87
N ALA A 49 6.29 -3.12 8.01
CA ALA A 49 5.45 -2.34 8.88
C ALA A 49 5.74 -2.65 10.35
N ILE A 50 5.59 -1.62 11.18
CA ILE A 50 5.68 -1.71 12.64
C ILE A 50 4.54 -0.91 13.26
N GLY A 51 4.02 -1.36 14.38
CA GLY A 51 2.98 -0.64 15.07
C GLY A 51 2.62 -1.24 16.41
N PHE A 52 1.54 -0.72 16.97
CA PHE A 52 1.06 -1.12 18.28
C PHE A 52 -0.47 -1.18 18.28
N GLU A 53 -0.99 -2.05 19.13
CA GLU A 53 -2.42 -2.21 19.37
C GLU A 53 -2.66 -2.40 20.87
N GLY A 54 -3.74 -1.84 21.41
CA GLY A 54 -4.08 -1.99 22.81
C GLY A 54 -5.55 -1.69 23.10
N LYS A 55 -6.02 -2.16 24.26
CA LYS A 55 -7.38 -1.85 24.73
C LYS A 55 -7.48 -0.38 25.15
N VAL A 56 -8.51 0.30 24.66
CA VAL A 56 -8.83 1.71 24.99
C VAL A 56 -10.34 1.83 25.16
N GLY A 57 -10.77 1.98 26.42
CA GLY A 57 -12.19 2.02 26.78
C GLY A 57 -12.91 0.70 26.45
N ALA A 58 -14.03 0.79 25.73
CA ALA A 58 -14.84 -0.36 25.30
C ALA A 58 -14.38 -0.97 23.95
N GLY A 59 -13.12 -0.75 23.57
CA GLY A 59 -12.61 -1.22 22.28
C GLY A 59 -11.10 -1.32 22.23
N THR A 60 -10.59 -1.48 21.03
CA THR A 60 -9.18 -1.71 20.71
C THR A 60 -8.70 -0.64 19.73
N ALA A 61 -7.68 0.13 20.11
CA ALA A 61 -7.03 1.10 19.23
C ALA A 61 -5.74 0.51 18.64
N SER A 62 -5.48 0.75 17.37
CA SER A 62 -4.23 0.34 16.71
C SER A 62 -3.65 1.43 15.82
N MET A 63 -2.32 1.46 15.74
CA MET A 63 -1.57 2.34 14.85
C MET A 63 -0.42 1.59 14.20
N MET A 64 -0.28 1.73 12.88
CA MET A 64 0.74 1.06 12.08
C MET A 64 1.45 2.06 11.17
N LEU A 65 2.77 2.09 11.25
CA LEU A 65 3.65 2.74 10.28
C LEU A 65 4.08 1.70 9.24
N ASN A 66 3.89 2.01 7.97
CA ASN A 66 4.19 1.12 6.86
C ASN A 66 5.18 1.79 5.90
N GLY A 67 6.05 1.00 5.30
CA GLY A 67 7.00 1.42 4.30
C GLY A 67 7.14 0.39 3.18
N SER A 68 7.47 0.86 1.98
CA SER A 68 7.72 0.00 0.83
C SER A 68 8.89 0.47 -0.02
N THR A 69 9.66 -0.48 -0.55
CA THR A 69 10.75 -0.19 -1.50
C THR A 69 10.23 0.24 -2.87
N GLN A 70 8.95 -0.02 -3.19
CA GLN A 70 8.29 0.43 -4.41
C GLN A 70 6.85 0.84 -4.15
N SER A 71 6.42 1.93 -4.76
CA SER A 71 5.01 2.30 -4.88
C SER A 71 4.82 3.23 -6.07
N ASP A 72 3.69 3.15 -6.77
CA ASP A 72 3.31 4.10 -7.84
C ASP A 72 2.82 5.46 -7.28
N GLY A 73 2.73 5.62 -5.96
CA GLY A 73 2.39 6.87 -5.27
C GLY A 73 3.22 7.04 -3.99
N THR A 74 2.64 6.71 -2.83
CA THR A 74 3.27 6.94 -1.52
C THR A 74 4.02 5.72 -0.97
N LYS A 75 5.34 5.85 -0.75
CA LYS A 75 6.19 4.78 -0.20
C LYS A 75 6.01 4.52 1.29
N TYR A 76 5.49 5.49 2.04
CA TYR A 76 5.31 5.41 3.48
C TYR A 76 3.93 5.91 3.88
N TRP A 77 3.20 5.13 4.68
CA TRP A 77 1.88 5.54 5.14
C TRP A 77 1.64 5.10 6.58
N VAL A 78 0.78 5.85 7.25
CA VAL A 78 0.34 5.58 8.61
C VAL A 78 -1.12 5.18 8.58
N ALA A 79 -1.47 4.13 9.31
CA ALA A 79 -2.84 3.73 9.54
C ALA A 79 -3.14 3.84 11.03
N ALA A 80 -4.26 4.44 11.38
CA ALA A 80 -4.80 4.49 12.74
C ALA A 80 -6.22 3.97 12.71
N ASN A 81 -6.56 3.05 13.61
CA ASN A 81 -7.83 2.37 13.64
C ASN A 81 -8.36 2.25 15.07
N TYR A 82 -9.68 2.20 15.20
CA TYR A 82 -10.36 1.87 16.45
C TYR A 82 -11.46 0.85 16.17
N ARG A 83 -11.41 -0.30 16.85
CA ARG A 83 -12.44 -1.33 16.81
C ARG A 83 -13.23 -1.28 18.10
N TYR A 84 -14.53 -1.04 18.01
CA TYR A 84 -15.43 -1.15 19.15
C TYR A 84 -15.86 -2.61 19.32
N ASP A 85 -15.78 -3.13 20.54
CA ASP A 85 -16.17 -4.50 20.88
C ASP A 85 -17.55 -4.44 21.57
N PHE A 86 -18.62 -4.87 20.88
CA PHE A 86 -20.03 -4.81 21.33
C PHE A 86 -20.51 -6.11 21.98
#